data_AF-A0A086KDD6-F1
#
_entry.id   AF-A0A086KDD6-F1
#
_cell.length_a   1.000
_cell.length_b   1.000
_cell.length_c   1.000
_cell.angle_alpha   90.00
_cell.angle_beta   90.00
_cell.angle_gamma   90.00
#
_symmetry.space_group_name_H-M   'P 1'
#
loop_
_entity.id
_entity.type
_entity.pdbx_description
1 polymer ?
#
loop_
_entity_poly.entity_id
_entity_poly.type
_entity_poly.pdbx_seq_one_letter_code
_entity_poly.pdbx_strand_id
1 'polypeptide(L)'
;MKLDPEVLRYMTKEEFRILTAVEMGHKNHEFVPFPLVESIAALKRHSIRDVISTLCKNKLLYRSNQKYEGFKLTYLGYDFLALHALVKRGAITGVGGRMGVGKESDIHLCRNADGRVFVLKLHRL
;
A
#
# COMPACT_ATOMS: atom_id res chain seq x y z
N MET A 1 -2.29 -5.75 -12.75
CA MET A 1 -1.22 -5.94 -11.75
C MET A 1 -1.71 -6.98 -10.76
N LYS A 2 -0.91 -7.97 -10.35
CA LYS A 2 -1.38 -9.04 -9.45
C LYS A 2 -1.01 -8.67 -8.01
N LEU A 3 -1.96 -8.83 -7.09
CA LEU A 3 -1.68 -8.78 -5.65
C LEU A 3 -0.76 -9.96 -5.29
N ASP A 4 0.45 -9.66 -4.82
CA ASP A 4 1.38 -10.67 -4.33
C ASP A 4 1.36 -10.69 -2.79
N PRO A 5 0.80 -11.74 -2.16
CA PRO A 5 0.72 -11.85 -0.70
C PRO A 5 2.09 -11.93 -0.03
N GLU A 6 3.14 -12.35 -0.73
CA GLU A 6 4.48 -12.52 -0.14
C GLU A 6 5.07 -11.16 0.25
N VAL A 7 4.88 -10.14 -0.58
CA VAL A 7 5.35 -8.78 -0.27
C VAL A 7 4.69 -8.23 0.99
N LEU A 8 3.39 -8.51 1.19
CA LEU A 8 2.65 -8.03 2.36
C LEU A 8 3.21 -8.63 3.66
N ARG A 9 3.64 -9.90 3.62
CA ARG A 9 4.15 -10.62 4.79
C ARG A 9 5.46 -10.05 5.33
N TYR A 10 6.32 -9.54 4.45
CA TYR A 10 7.65 -9.04 4.81
C TYR A 10 7.73 -7.51 4.92
N MET A 11 6.63 -6.81 4.70
CA MET A 11 6.61 -5.36 4.85
C MET A 11 6.74 -4.91 6.30
N THR A 12 7.63 -3.94 6.49
CA THR A 12 7.98 -3.32 7.75
C THR A 12 7.00 -2.22 8.14
N LYS A 13 7.01 -1.85 9.43
CA LYS A 13 6.21 -0.72 9.94
C LYS A 13 6.59 0.61 9.28
N GLU A 14 7.87 0.79 8.93
CA GLU A 14 8.37 2.00 8.26
C GLU A 14 7.83 2.12 6.84
N GLU A 15 7.75 1.01 6.10
CA GLU A 15 7.16 0.98 4.76
C GLU A 15 5.68 1.40 4.79
N PHE A 16 4.87 0.82 5.68
CA PHE A 16 3.47 1.23 5.84
C PHE A 16 3.32 2.69 6.29
N ARG A 17 4.25 3.18 7.13
CA ARG A 17 4.27 4.57 7.57
C ARG A 17 4.50 5.53 6.41
N ILE A 18 5.42 5.21 5.50
CA ILE A 18 5.68 6.02 4.31
C ILE A 18 4.49 5.96 3.33
N LEU A 19 3.90 4.78 3.10
CA LEU A 19 2.70 4.68 2.26
C LEU A 19 1.55 5.55 2.82
N THR A 20 1.34 5.50 4.13
CA THR A 20 0.34 6.34 4.81
C THR A 20 0.66 7.83 4.70
N ALA A 21 1.94 8.20 4.81
CA ALA A 21 2.37 9.60 4.65
C ALA A 21 2.08 10.13 3.25
N VAL A 22 2.30 9.30 2.22
CA VAL A 22 1.95 9.63 0.83
C VAL A 22 0.43 9.70 0.67
N GLU A 23 -0.35 8.76 1.22
CA GLU A 23 -1.82 8.83 1.21
C GLU A 23 -2.35 10.13 1.82
N MET A 24 -1.81 10.54 2.96
CA MET A 24 -2.17 11.80 3.61
C MET A 24 -1.81 13.02 2.75
N GLY A 25 -0.68 12.98 2.04
CA GLY A 25 -0.25 14.04 1.12
C GLY A 25 -1.12 14.18 -0.13
N HIS A 26 -1.73 13.08 -0.60
CA HIS A 26 -2.65 13.08 -1.76
C HIS A 26 -3.87 13.97 -1.59
N LYS A 27 -4.23 14.34 -0.36
CA LYS A 27 -5.31 15.30 -0.11
C LYS A 27 -5.10 16.64 -0.83
N ASN A 28 -3.84 17.06 -0.99
CA ASN A 28 -3.49 18.37 -1.53
C ASN A 28 -2.50 18.32 -2.70
N HIS A 29 -1.90 17.16 -3.00
CA HIS A 29 -0.85 17.02 -4.02
C HIS A 29 -1.05 15.75 -4.84
N GLU A 30 -1.10 15.86 -6.16
CA GLU A 30 -1.12 14.68 -7.03
C GLU A 30 0.19 13.86 -6.95
N PHE A 31 1.31 14.56 -6.79
CA PHE A 31 2.63 14.00 -6.50
C PHE A 31 3.11 14.60 -5.19
N VAL A 32 3.21 13.79 -4.14
CA VAL A 32 3.58 14.27 -2.82
C VAL A 32 5.09 14.55 -2.79
N PRO A 33 5.53 15.78 -2.52
CA PRO A 33 6.95 16.12 -2.50
C PRO A 33 7.73 15.37 -1.42
N PHE A 34 8.99 15.02 -1.68
CA PHE A 34 9.85 14.34 -0.69
C PHE A 34 9.88 15.01 0.69
N PRO A 35 10.08 16.35 0.83
CA PRO A 35 10.11 16.99 2.14
C PRO A 35 8.78 16.85 2.91
N LEU A 36 7.66 16.82 2.19
CA LEU A 36 6.34 16.60 2.78
C LEU A 36 6.19 15.16 3.29
N VAL A 37 6.63 14.18 2.50
CA VAL A 37 6.66 12.77 2.94
C VAL A 37 7.53 12.61 4.19
N GLU A 38 8.71 13.21 4.23
CA GLU A 38 9.59 13.17 5.42
C GLU A 38 8.90 13.77 6.65
N SER A 39 8.25 14.93 6.49
CA SER A 39 7.57 15.62 7.59
C SER A 39 6.40 14.81 8.17
N ILE A 40 5.60 14.16 7.31
CA ILE A 40 4.43 13.39 7.74
C ILE A 40 4.86 12.03 8.30
N ALA A 41 5.84 11.37 7.68
CA ALA A 41 6.31 10.07 8.11
C ALA A 41 7.01 10.14 9.48
N ALA A 42 7.74 11.23 9.74
CA ALA A 42 8.48 11.47 10.98
C ALA A 42 9.45 10.32 11.34
N LEU A 43 10.09 9.74 10.32
CA LEU A 43 11.11 8.69 10.46
C LEU A 43 12.52 9.32 10.50
N LYS A 44 13.52 8.56 10.96
CA LYS A 44 14.92 9.02 10.93
C LYS A 44 15.37 9.21 9.47
N ARG A 45 15.92 10.39 9.15
CA ARG A 45 16.29 10.82 7.79
C ARG A 45 17.06 9.79 6.94
N HIS A 46 17.96 9.02 7.55
CA HIS A 46 18.78 8.06 6.81
C HIS A 46 18.00 6.85 6.28
N SER A 47 16.85 6.45 6.86
CA SER A 47 16.11 5.27 6.38
C SER A 47 15.06 5.56 5.31
N ILE A 48 14.57 6.80 5.22
CA ILE A 48 13.41 7.13 4.38
C ILE A 48 13.67 6.89 2.89
N ARG A 49 14.85 7.29 2.37
CA ARG A 49 15.17 7.15 0.95
C ARG A 49 15.30 5.69 0.53
N ASP A 50 15.91 4.85 1.36
CA ASP A 50 16.06 3.42 1.10
C ASP A 50 14.71 2.72 1.12
N VAL A 51 13.86 3.04 2.09
CA VAL A 51 12.51 2.51 2.18
C VAL A 51 11.67 2.93 0.97
N ILE A 52 11.72 4.20 0.55
CA ILE A 52 11.04 4.68 -0.67
C ILE A 52 11.54 3.94 -1.90
N SER A 53 12.85 3.69 -2.01
CA SER A 53 13.44 2.92 -3.11
C SER A 53 12.88 1.51 -3.15
N THR A 54 12.78 0.82 -2.01
CA THR A 54 12.16 -0.50 -1.89
C THR A 54 10.67 -0.48 -2.27
N LEU A 55 9.92 0.51 -1.79
CA LEU A 55 8.50 0.69 -2.15
C LEU A 55 8.32 0.92 -3.66
N CYS A 56 9.21 1.67 -4.30
CA CYS A 56 9.21 1.86 -5.75
C CYS A 56 9.55 0.56 -6.51
N LYS A 57 10.55 -0.21 -6.04
CA LYS A 57 10.91 -1.51 -6.62
C LYS A 57 9.74 -2.50 -6.57
N ASN A 58 9.02 -2.51 -5.46
CA ASN A 58 7.81 -3.32 -5.25
C ASN A 58 6.57 -2.72 -5.94
N LYS A 59 6.73 -1.59 -6.65
CA LYS A 59 5.68 -0.90 -7.41
C LYS A 59 4.49 -0.46 -6.55
N LEU A 60 4.71 -0.22 -5.26
CA LEU A 60 3.72 0.32 -4.31
C LEU A 60 3.66 1.85 -4.38
N LEU A 61 4.80 2.46 -4.76
CA LEU A 61 4.91 3.87 -5.07
C LEU A 61 5.38 4.07 -6.51
N TYR A 62 4.92 5.15 -7.11
CA TYR A 62 5.42 5.69 -8.36
C TYR A 62 6.20 6.98 -8.06
N ARG A 63 7.42 7.08 -8.58
CA ARG A 63 8.30 8.25 -8.42
C ARG A 63 8.29 9.07 -9.70
N SER A 64 8.11 10.38 -9.57
CA SER A 64 8.22 11.35 -10.66
C SER A 64 9.24 12.42 -10.31
N ASN A 65 10.04 12.82 -11.29
CA ASN A 65 11.11 13.83 -11.14
C ASN A 65 10.95 15.00 -12.12
N GLN A 66 9.73 15.30 -12.59
CA GLN A 66 9.52 16.32 -13.62
C GLN A 66 9.86 17.74 -13.15
N LYS A 67 9.19 18.23 -12.09
CA LYS A 67 9.44 19.56 -11.51
C LYS A 67 10.19 19.49 -10.17
N TYR A 68 9.93 18.42 -9.43
CA TYR A 68 10.55 18.08 -8.16
C TYR A 68 10.45 16.57 -7.97
N GLU A 69 11.21 16.04 -7.02
CA GLU A 69 11.08 14.65 -6.57
C GLU A 69 9.76 14.46 -5.82
N GLY A 70 8.81 13.77 -6.46
CA GLY A 70 7.47 13.51 -5.93
C GLY A 70 7.06 12.05 -6.02
N PHE A 71 6.14 11.65 -5.14
CA PHE A 71 5.67 10.27 -5.01
C PHE A 71 4.15 10.18 -5.11
N LYS A 72 3.68 9.15 -5.81
CA LYS A 72 2.25 8.84 -5.97
C LYS A 72 2.00 7.38 -5.57
N LEU A 73 0.88 7.13 -4.90
CA LEU A 73 0.46 5.75 -4.60
C LEU A 73 0.00 5.08 -5.89
N THR A 74 0.42 3.84 -6.09
CA THR A 74 -0.15 2.99 -7.14
C THR A 74 -1.42 2.32 -6.62
N TYR A 75 -2.22 1.73 -7.51
CA TYR A 75 -3.35 0.90 -7.10
C TYR A 75 -2.93 -0.21 -6.13
N LEU A 76 -1.77 -0.82 -6.38
CA LEU A 76 -1.22 -1.86 -5.51
C LEU A 76 -0.83 -1.30 -4.13
N GLY A 77 -0.28 -0.09 -4.07
CA GLY A 77 0.00 0.61 -2.81
C GLY A 77 -1.27 0.84 -1.98
N TYR A 78 -2.36 1.26 -2.63
CA TYR A 78 -3.68 1.40 -1.98
C TYR A 78 -4.23 0.06 -1.48
N ASP A 79 -4.14 -1.00 -2.30
CA ASP A 79 -4.57 -2.34 -1.89
C ASP A 79 -3.84 -2.78 -0.62
N PHE A 80 -2.53 -2.56 -0.55
CA PHE A 80 -1.72 -2.94 0.60
C PHE A 80 -2.06 -2.14 1.86
N LEU A 81 -2.31 -0.82 1.73
CA LEU A 81 -2.80 0.00 2.84
C LEU A 81 -4.16 -0.49 3.36
N ALA A 82 -5.09 -0.80 2.45
CA ALA A 82 -6.41 -1.32 2.80
C ALA A 82 -6.31 -2.68 3.52
N LEU A 83 -5.50 -3.59 3.00
CA LEU A 83 -5.24 -4.90 3.62
C LEU A 83 -4.62 -4.75 5.01
N HIS A 84 -3.61 -3.88 5.14
CA HIS A 84 -2.99 -3.60 6.44
C HIS A 84 -4.00 -3.06 7.46
N ALA A 85 -4.90 -2.17 7.04
CA ALA A 85 -5.95 -1.64 7.89
C ALA A 85 -6.94 -2.73 8.35
N LEU A 86 -7.32 -3.66 7.45
CA LEU A 86 -8.20 -4.79 7.78
C LEU A 86 -7.53 -5.76 8.76
N VAL A 87 -6.24 -6.06 8.55
CA VAL A 87 -5.46 -6.91 9.45
C VAL A 87 -5.31 -6.27 10.83
N LYS A 88 -4.97 -4.97 10.87
CA LYS A 88 -4.79 -4.24 12.14
C LYS A 88 -6.08 -4.18 12.97
N ARG A 89 -7.26 -4.21 12.33
CA ARG A 89 -8.58 -4.25 12.99
C ARG A 89 -9.00 -5.68 13.40
N GLY A 90 -8.23 -6.71 13.06
CA GLY A 90 -8.57 -8.10 13.29
C GLY A 90 -9.68 -8.65 12.38
N ALA A 91 -10.04 -7.92 11.31
CA ALA A 91 -11.11 -8.34 10.40
C ALA A 91 -10.68 -9.53 9.53
N ILE A 92 -9.41 -9.55 9.11
CA ILE A 92 -8.80 -10.65 8.37
C ILE A 92 -7.41 -10.94 8.95
N THR A 93 -6.97 -12.18 8.85
CA THR A 93 -5.61 -12.64 9.20
C THR A 93 -4.79 -12.99 7.97
N GLY A 94 -5.45 -13.21 6.82
CA GLY A 94 -4.78 -13.49 5.57
C GLY A 94 -5.70 -13.35 4.36
N VAL A 95 -5.06 -13.14 3.21
CA VAL A 95 -5.69 -13.12 1.89
C VAL A 95 -5.28 -14.40 1.17
N GLY A 96 -6.27 -15.16 0.73
CA GLY A 96 -6.10 -16.36 -0.06
C GLY A 96 -6.00 -16.09 -1.57
N GLY A 97 -6.14 -17.16 -2.34
CA GLY A 97 -6.12 -17.09 -3.79
C GLY A 97 -7.17 -16.14 -4.38
N ARG A 98 -6.86 -15.61 -5.56
CA ARG A 98 -7.79 -14.84 -6.38
C ARG A 98 -8.85 -15.77 -6.95
N MET A 99 -10.12 -15.51 -6.64
CA MET A 99 -11.27 -16.29 -7.10
C MET A 99 -11.79 -15.82 -8.45
N GLY A 100 -11.70 -14.52 -8.72
CA GLY A 100 -12.25 -13.94 -9.94
C GLY A 100 -11.66 -12.58 -10.26
N VAL A 101 -11.59 -12.28 -11.56
CA VAL A 101 -11.20 -10.97 -12.10
C VAL A 101 -12.37 -10.48 -12.94
N GLY A 102 -12.99 -9.39 -12.52
CA GLY A 102 -13.98 -8.65 -13.29
C GLY A 102 -13.33 -7.49 -14.03
N LYS A 103 -14.14 -6.78 -14.83
CA LYS A 103 -13.69 -5.55 -15.51
C LYS A 103 -13.35 -4.43 -14.53
N GLU A 104 -14.10 -4.34 -13.43
CA GLU A 104 -14.03 -3.24 -12.46
C GLU A 104 -13.62 -3.70 -11.06
N SER A 105 -13.30 -4.99 -10.87
CA SER A 105 -12.94 -5.50 -9.55
C SER A 105 -12.18 -6.81 -9.57
N ASP A 106 -11.28 -6.98 -8.62
CA ASP A 106 -10.66 -8.26 -8.29
C ASP A 106 -11.32 -8.88 -7.05
N ILE A 107 -11.60 -10.19 -7.09
CA ILE A 107 -12.24 -10.94 -6.00
C ILE A 107 -11.26 -11.94 -5.41
N HIS A 108 -11.08 -11.87 -4.09
CA HIS A 108 -10.15 -12.69 -3.31
C HIS A 108 -10.88 -13.37 -2.15
N LEU A 109 -10.45 -14.57 -1.78
CA LEU A 109 -10.83 -15.15 -0.49
C LEU A 109 -10.01 -14.52 0.62
N CYS A 110 -10.59 -14.36 1.80
CA CYS A 110 -9.90 -13.95 3.01
C CYS A 110 -10.36 -14.82 4.18
N ARG A 111 -9.54 -14.90 5.22
CA ARG A 111 -9.87 -15.63 6.45
C ARG A 111 -9.61 -14.74 7.65
N ASN A 112 -10.37 -14.88 8.72
CA ASN A 112 -10.12 -14.23 10.01
C ASN A 112 -9.49 -15.20 11.03
N ALA A 113 -9.26 -14.72 12.27
CA ALA A 113 -8.67 -15.52 13.34
C ALA A 113 -9.54 -16.73 13.74
N ASP A 114 -10.87 -16.60 13.70
CA ASP A 114 -11.82 -17.68 14.02
C ASP A 114 -11.93 -18.74 12.92
N GLY A 115 -11.28 -18.48 11.78
CA GLY A 115 -11.32 -19.33 10.61
C GLY A 115 -12.56 -19.18 9.73
N ARG A 116 -13.36 -18.14 9.94
CA ARG A 116 -14.42 -17.76 9.01
C ARG A 116 -13.82 -17.25 7.71
N VAL A 117 -14.44 -17.66 6.60
CA VAL A 117 -14.03 -17.29 5.24
C VAL A 117 -14.90 -16.13 4.76
N PHE A 118 -14.25 -15.15 4.16
CA PHE A 118 -14.86 -13.94 3.61
C PHE A 118 -14.46 -13.75 2.16
N VAL A 119 -15.24 -12.93 1.45
CA VAL A 119 -14.90 -12.44 0.13
C VAL A 119 -14.41 -11.00 0.24
N LEU A 120 -13.21 -10.74 -0.26
CA LEU A 120 -12.65 -9.40 -0.43
C LEU A 120 -12.81 -8.98 -1.88
N LYS A 121 -13.46 -7.83 -2.09
CA LYS A 121 -13.63 -7.21 -3.42
C LYS A 121 -12.80 -5.92 -3.47
N LEU A 122 -11.79 -5.91 -4.34
CA LEU A 122 -10.97 -4.72 -4.61
C LEU A 122 -11.48 -4.05 -5.87
N HIS A 123 -11.91 -2.79 -5.77
CA HIS A 123 -12.42 -2.04 -6.91
C HIS A 123 -11.27 -1.51 -7.79
N ARG A 124 -11.51 -1.48 -9.11
CA ARG A 124 -10.62 -1.02 -10.18
C ARG A 124 -11.44 -0.09 -11.08
N LEU A 125 -11.50 1.19 -10.70
CA LEU A 125 -12.18 2.25 -11.45
C LEU A 125 -11.16 3.10 -12.20
#